data_AF-A0A4R1WLM9-F1
#
_entry.id   AF-A0A4R1WLM9-F1
#
_cell.length_a   1.000
_cell.length_b   1.000
_cell.length_c   1.000
_cell.angle_alpha   90.00
_cell.angle_beta   90.00
_cell.angle_gamma   90.00
#
_symmetry.space_group_name_H-M   'P 1'
#
loop_
_entity.id
_entity.type
_entity.pdbx_description
1 polymer ?
#
loop_
_entity_poly.entity_id
_entity_poly.type
_entity_poly.pdbx_seq_one_letter_code
_entity_poly.pdbx_strand_id
1 'polypeptide(L)'
;MPPTIEAPPVLQALYGAALRNLLDTTVTADGFIRAGAGYAEPWTRDAAINCWHAASLLAPDTARATLLKVCETRPDGSQVVAQDYQWWDQIIWVIGAWQHFLVTGDTAFAAAAYRIGCDSLEILDREHYDAATGLYEGPSLMQDGISGFPEPPYEAGNRSSFVLDHPGAAELRCLSTNAIYVQALRCLAQLGDQPIFSERADALAEAINRHLWDEASGLYGYFLGPSGLDRHQETAGLALAIEFGIAGPERTKRILASVHREPYGLVNVWPHFDRYDEAHPGRHNAICWPMVMGLWGAAAASVGDVAVFGQTLDDLIRLFHAATTTCSSSTTRPPALSTAAGRSIAPGNPSRTRPGRPRPSSA
;
A
#
# COMPACT_ATOMS: atom_id res chain seq x y z
N MET A 1 -13.30 -27.46 4.81
CA MET A 1 -11.86 -27.72 5.07
C MET A 1 -11.08 -26.54 4.55
N PRO A 2 -10.03 -26.07 5.24
CA PRO A 2 -9.14 -25.07 4.66
C PRO A 2 -8.57 -25.62 3.34
N PRO A 3 -8.36 -24.78 2.32
CA PRO A 3 -7.77 -25.24 1.07
C PRO A 3 -6.40 -25.84 1.34
N THR A 4 -6.05 -26.90 0.62
CA THR A 4 -4.74 -27.57 0.68
C THR A 4 -4.05 -27.42 -0.67
N ILE A 5 -2.72 -27.48 -0.65
CA ILE A 5 -1.90 -27.49 -1.88
C ILE A 5 -1.12 -28.79 -1.97
N GLU A 6 -0.98 -29.32 -3.18
CA GLU A 6 -0.04 -30.40 -3.47
C GLU A 6 1.32 -29.78 -3.79
N ALA A 7 2.21 -29.76 -2.79
CA ALA A 7 3.51 -29.10 -2.88
C ALA A 7 4.54 -29.79 -1.97
N PRO A 8 5.84 -29.50 -2.10
CA PRO A 8 6.85 -29.91 -1.13
C PRO A 8 6.45 -29.55 0.32
N PRO A 9 6.85 -30.35 1.34
CA PRO A 9 6.42 -30.15 2.73
C PRO A 9 6.65 -28.74 3.28
N VAL A 10 7.75 -28.10 2.88
CA VAL A 10 8.06 -26.72 3.27
C VAL A 10 7.01 -25.72 2.79
N LEU A 11 6.55 -25.87 1.55
CA LEU A 11 5.51 -25.00 0.98
C LEU A 11 4.15 -25.28 1.61
N GLN A 12 3.84 -26.54 1.91
CA GLN A 12 2.63 -26.87 2.67
C GLN A 12 2.64 -26.21 4.06
N ALA A 13 3.79 -26.20 4.75
CA ALA A 13 3.95 -25.58 6.05
C ALA A 13 3.81 -24.04 5.99
N LEU A 14 4.47 -23.40 5.02
CA LEU A 14 4.37 -21.96 4.78
C LEU A 14 2.92 -21.56 4.45
N TYR A 15 2.27 -22.28 3.53
CA TYR A 15 0.89 -22.03 3.15
C TYR A 15 -0.07 -22.24 4.33
N GLY A 16 0.10 -23.31 5.10
CA GLY A 16 -0.68 -23.54 6.32
C GLY A 16 -0.49 -22.44 7.37
N ALA A 17 0.73 -21.90 7.51
CA ALA A 17 0.98 -20.75 8.38
C ALA A 17 0.29 -19.48 7.87
N ALA A 18 0.32 -19.22 6.56
CA ALA A 18 -0.37 -18.09 5.94
C ALA A 18 -1.89 -18.17 6.14
N LEU A 19 -2.49 -19.35 5.94
CA LEU A 19 -3.92 -19.57 6.17
C LEU A 19 -4.31 -19.34 7.63
N ARG A 20 -3.55 -19.89 8.59
CA ARG A 20 -3.81 -19.65 10.02
C ARG A 20 -3.66 -18.18 10.40
N ASN A 21 -2.67 -17.49 9.82
CA ASN A 21 -2.51 -16.06 10.07
C ASN A 21 -3.74 -15.29 9.59
N LEU A 22 -4.14 -15.48 8.34
CA LEU A 22 -5.26 -14.75 7.74
C LEU A 22 -6.61 -15.11 8.38
N LEU A 23 -6.92 -16.39 8.53
CA LEU A 23 -8.26 -16.88 8.87
C LEU A 23 -8.49 -17.04 10.37
N ASP A 24 -7.46 -17.42 11.13
CA ASP A 24 -7.62 -17.76 12.55
C ASP A 24 -7.07 -16.65 13.47
N THR A 25 -6.00 -15.98 13.04
CA THR A 25 -5.29 -15.01 13.87
C THR A 25 -5.82 -13.59 13.67
N THR A 26 -6.12 -13.21 12.43
CA THR A 26 -6.54 -11.85 12.09
C THR A 26 -8.04 -11.66 11.89
N VAL A 27 -8.85 -12.72 11.81
CA VAL A 27 -10.31 -12.55 11.80
C VAL A 27 -10.81 -12.31 13.22
N THR A 28 -11.61 -11.26 13.41
CA THR A 28 -12.23 -10.91 14.69
C THR A 28 -13.50 -11.71 14.93
N ALA A 29 -13.99 -11.70 16.17
CA ALA A 29 -15.29 -12.31 16.49
C ALA A 29 -16.46 -11.64 15.73
N ASP A 30 -16.29 -10.37 15.36
CA ASP A 30 -17.26 -9.60 14.56
C ASP A 30 -17.14 -9.88 13.05
N GLY A 31 -16.25 -10.80 12.64
CA GLY A 31 -16.21 -11.34 11.28
C GLY A 31 -15.47 -10.47 10.25
N PHE A 32 -14.57 -9.59 10.67
CA PHE A 32 -13.69 -8.81 9.77
C PHE A 32 -12.20 -9.07 10.05
N ILE A 33 -11.34 -8.73 9.09
CA ILE A 33 -9.88 -8.88 9.22
C ILE A 33 -9.29 -7.59 9.78
N ARG A 34 -8.59 -7.67 10.90
CA ARG A 34 -7.78 -6.55 11.46
C ARG A 34 -6.41 -6.47 10.78
N ALA A 35 -5.77 -5.29 10.83
CA ALA A 35 -4.46 -5.07 10.19
C ALA A 35 -3.34 -6.02 10.68
N GLY A 36 -3.47 -6.56 11.88
CA GLY A 36 -2.62 -7.62 12.40
C GLY A 36 -3.06 -8.06 13.79
N ALA A 37 -2.46 -9.12 14.33
CA ALA A 37 -2.87 -9.69 15.63
C ALA A 37 -2.85 -8.69 16.81
N GLY A 38 -2.02 -7.65 16.72
CA GLY A 38 -1.92 -6.58 17.73
C GLY A 38 -2.87 -5.41 17.53
N TYR A 39 -3.66 -5.39 16.47
CA TYR A 39 -4.60 -4.30 16.14
C TYR A 39 -6.03 -4.68 16.54
N ALA A 40 -6.86 -3.69 16.82
CA ALA A 40 -8.28 -3.90 17.06
C ALA A 40 -9.11 -3.77 15.77
N GLU A 41 -8.67 -2.90 14.86
CA GLU A 41 -9.41 -2.47 13.68
C GLU A 41 -8.57 -2.71 12.40
N PRO A 42 -9.22 -2.81 11.22
CA PRO A 42 -8.51 -2.73 9.95
C PRO A 42 -8.02 -1.30 9.67
N TRP A 43 -6.95 -1.22 8.89
CA TRP A 43 -6.61 -0.03 8.11
C TRP A 43 -7.07 -0.23 6.67
N THR A 44 -7.41 0.85 5.97
CA THR A 44 -7.92 0.78 4.58
C THR A 44 -6.99 0.02 3.65
N ARG A 45 -5.68 0.32 3.71
CA ARG A 45 -4.64 -0.36 2.95
C ARG A 45 -4.61 -1.86 3.23
N ASP A 46 -4.53 -2.23 4.49
CA ASP A 46 -4.44 -3.63 4.93
C ASP A 46 -5.72 -4.41 4.57
N ALA A 47 -6.89 -3.81 4.74
CA ALA A 47 -8.17 -4.37 4.32
C ALA A 47 -8.17 -4.69 2.82
N ALA A 48 -7.78 -3.71 2.00
CA ALA A 48 -7.77 -3.84 0.55
C ALA A 48 -6.76 -4.89 0.06
N ILE A 49 -5.51 -4.86 0.54
CA ILE A 49 -4.46 -5.82 0.14
C ILE A 49 -4.84 -7.25 0.51
N ASN A 50 -5.36 -7.46 1.74
CA ASN A 50 -5.82 -8.78 2.15
C ASN A 50 -6.98 -9.28 1.28
N CYS A 51 -7.96 -8.42 0.97
CA CYS A 51 -9.09 -8.77 0.12
C CYS A 51 -8.70 -8.99 -1.35
N TRP A 52 -7.70 -8.25 -1.84
CA TRP A 52 -7.16 -8.36 -3.19
C TRP A 52 -6.39 -9.68 -3.38
N HIS A 53 -5.48 -10.04 -2.48
CA HIS A 53 -4.62 -11.21 -2.71
C HIS A 53 -5.15 -12.54 -2.17
N ALA A 54 -6.07 -12.54 -1.18
CA ALA A 54 -6.42 -13.79 -0.52
C ALA A 54 -7.85 -13.86 0.02
N ALA A 55 -8.28 -12.87 0.82
CA ALA A 55 -9.48 -13.00 1.62
C ALA A 55 -10.76 -13.13 0.78
N SER A 56 -10.87 -12.45 -0.35
CA SER A 56 -12.05 -12.59 -1.22
C SER A 56 -12.23 -14.03 -1.74
N LEU A 57 -11.12 -14.73 -2.00
CA LEU A 57 -11.14 -16.13 -2.44
C LEU A 57 -11.40 -17.10 -1.29
N LEU A 58 -10.79 -16.84 -0.14
CA LEU A 58 -10.75 -17.80 0.97
C LEU A 58 -11.91 -17.65 1.96
N ALA A 59 -12.40 -16.43 2.14
CA ALA A 59 -13.44 -16.07 3.10
C ALA A 59 -14.25 -14.85 2.60
N PRO A 60 -15.07 -15.01 1.54
CA PRO A 60 -15.71 -13.91 0.85
C PRO A 60 -16.59 -13.04 1.77
N ASP A 61 -17.39 -13.63 2.67
CA ASP A 61 -18.23 -12.86 3.59
C ASP A 61 -17.40 -11.98 4.53
N THR A 62 -16.30 -12.53 5.05
CA THR A 62 -15.34 -11.80 5.89
C THR A 62 -14.62 -10.70 5.09
N ALA A 63 -14.24 -10.96 3.84
CA ALA A 63 -13.64 -9.96 2.97
C ALA A 63 -14.60 -8.79 2.70
N ARG A 64 -15.87 -9.10 2.38
CA ARG A 64 -16.92 -8.08 2.18
C ARG A 64 -17.12 -7.24 3.43
N ALA A 65 -17.23 -7.88 4.60
CA ALA A 65 -17.35 -7.18 5.88
C ALA A 65 -16.13 -6.28 6.16
N THR A 66 -14.93 -6.77 5.86
CA THR A 66 -13.66 -6.02 6.02
C THR A 66 -13.62 -4.78 5.14
N LEU A 67 -13.99 -4.89 3.86
CA LEU A 67 -14.04 -3.76 2.94
C LEU A 67 -15.07 -2.71 3.39
N LEU A 68 -16.25 -3.14 3.85
CA LEU A 68 -17.28 -2.21 4.34
C LEU A 68 -16.93 -1.55 5.67
N LYS A 69 -16.15 -2.23 6.51
CA LYS A 69 -15.71 -1.72 7.83
C LYS A 69 -14.80 -0.49 7.72
N VAL A 70 -14.07 -0.36 6.62
CA VAL A 70 -13.22 0.80 6.30
C VAL A 70 -13.93 1.83 5.40
N CYS A 71 -15.27 1.80 5.37
CA CYS A 71 -16.09 2.84 4.78
C CYS A 71 -16.81 3.65 5.86
N GLU A 72 -17.00 4.93 5.62
CA GLU A 72 -17.79 5.83 6.44
C GLU A 72 -19.11 6.19 5.73
N THR A 73 -20.16 6.40 6.53
CA THR A 73 -21.45 6.88 6.02
C THR A 73 -21.58 8.37 6.30
N ARG A 74 -21.78 9.16 5.25
CA ARG A 74 -21.96 10.61 5.34
C ARG A 74 -23.37 10.96 5.82
N PRO A 75 -23.60 12.22 6.28
CA PRO A 75 -24.92 12.65 6.76
C PRO A 75 -26.05 12.54 5.73
N ASP A 76 -25.73 12.57 4.44
CA ASP A 76 -26.70 12.40 3.34
C ASP A 76 -26.99 10.93 3.00
N GLY A 77 -26.38 9.98 3.72
CA GLY A 77 -26.53 8.55 3.53
C GLY A 77 -25.63 7.95 2.45
N SER A 78 -24.85 8.75 1.73
CA SER A 78 -23.79 8.24 0.84
C SER A 78 -22.64 7.63 1.65
N GLN A 79 -21.83 6.79 1.01
CA GLN A 79 -20.69 6.14 1.64
C GLN A 79 -19.42 6.47 0.89
N VAL A 80 -18.33 6.68 1.63
CA VAL A 80 -16.98 6.81 1.09
C VAL A 80 -16.03 5.91 1.84
N VAL A 81 -14.86 5.68 1.28
CA VAL A 81 -13.73 5.12 2.02
C VAL A 81 -13.41 6.05 3.18
N ALA A 82 -13.06 5.50 4.35
CA ALA A 82 -12.79 6.27 5.56
C ALA A 82 -11.81 7.42 5.30
N GLN A 83 -12.18 8.64 5.70
CA GLN A 83 -11.42 9.85 5.47
C GLN A 83 -10.39 10.08 6.58
N ASP A 84 -9.45 9.14 6.70
CA ASP A 84 -8.32 9.22 7.62
C ASP A 84 -7.15 10.06 7.07
N TYR A 85 -6.11 10.24 7.86
CA TYR A 85 -4.93 11.03 7.49
C TYR A 85 -3.99 10.31 6.49
N GLN A 86 -4.29 9.08 6.06
CA GLN A 86 -3.50 8.29 5.10
C GLN A 86 -4.15 8.28 3.71
N TRP A 87 -4.47 9.47 3.17
CA TRP A 87 -5.22 9.62 1.92
C TRP A 87 -4.59 8.89 0.72
N TRP A 88 -3.26 8.74 0.70
CA TRP A 88 -2.52 8.08 -0.38
C TRP A 88 -2.92 6.60 -0.54
N ASP A 89 -3.45 5.98 0.51
CA ASP A 89 -3.89 4.59 0.50
C ASP A 89 -5.40 4.44 0.30
N GLN A 90 -6.21 5.49 0.42
CA GLN A 90 -7.67 5.32 0.42
C GLN A 90 -8.19 4.66 -0.86
N ILE A 91 -7.66 5.06 -2.02
CA ILE A 91 -8.17 4.59 -3.31
C ILE A 91 -7.81 3.12 -3.62
N ILE A 92 -6.84 2.52 -2.91
CA ILE A 92 -6.51 1.09 -3.06
C ILE A 92 -7.71 0.19 -2.73
N TRP A 93 -8.65 0.71 -1.92
CA TRP A 93 -9.90 0.04 -1.59
C TRP A 93 -10.67 -0.42 -2.84
N VAL A 94 -10.69 0.40 -3.90
CA VAL A 94 -11.38 0.10 -5.16
C VAL A 94 -10.80 -1.17 -5.81
N ILE A 95 -9.49 -1.39 -5.71
CA ILE A 95 -8.81 -2.58 -6.24
C ILE A 95 -9.28 -3.82 -5.47
N GLY A 96 -9.30 -3.76 -4.14
CA GLY A 96 -9.81 -4.84 -3.29
C GLY A 96 -11.29 -5.14 -3.55
N ALA A 97 -12.12 -4.11 -3.73
CA ALA A 97 -13.55 -4.26 -4.01
C ALA A 97 -13.83 -4.84 -5.40
N TRP A 98 -13.08 -4.41 -6.42
CA TRP A 98 -13.15 -5.01 -7.76
C TRP A 98 -12.78 -6.49 -7.75
N GLN A 99 -11.67 -6.84 -7.07
CA GLN A 99 -11.28 -8.24 -6.93
C GLN A 99 -12.33 -9.07 -6.20
N HIS A 100 -12.94 -8.50 -5.15
CA HIS A 100 -14.03 -9.17 -4.44
C HIS A 100 -15.18 -9.52 -5.39
N PHE A 101 -15.60 -8.55 -6.22
CA PHE A 101 -16.62 -8.80 -7.24
C PHE A 101 -16.18 -9.84 -8.27
N LEU A 102 -14.95 -9.78 -8.80
CA LEU A 102 -14.45 -10.77 -9.75
C LEU A 102 -14.50 -12.20 -9.22
N VAL A 103 -14.25 -12.37 -7.91
CA VAL A 103 -14.25 -13.69 -7.27
C VAL A 103 -15.66 -14.17 -6.92
N THR A 104 -16.54 -13.30 -6.45
CA THR A 104 -17.85 -13.69 -5.90
C THR A 104 -19.02 -13.54 -6.88
N GLY A 105 -18.89 -12.64 -7.86
CA GLY A 105 -20.00 -12.23 -8.72
C GLY A 105 -21.06 -11.39 -8.01
N ASP A 106 -20.80 -10.83 -6.82
CA ASP A 106 -21.76 -10.00 -6.09
C ASP A 106 -21.98 -8.64 -6.79
N THR A 107 -22.94 -8.61 -7.71
CA THR A 107 -23.29 -7.40 -8.48
C THR A 107 -23.86 -6.29 -7.62
N ALA A 108 -24.51 -6.61 -6.49
CA ALA A 108 -25.05 -5.60 -5.59
C ALA A 108 -23.92 -4.88 -4.84
N PHE A 109 -22.92 -5.64 -4.38
CA PHE A 109 -21.69 -5.07 -3.84
C PHE A 109 -20.91 -4.29 -4.90
N ALA A 110 -20.78 -4.79 -6.12
CA ALA A 110 -20.11 -4.07 -7.21
C ALA A 110 -20.73 -2.69 -7.47
N ALA A 111 -22.07 -2.61 -7.50
CA ALA A 111 -22.78 -1.33 -7.67
C ALA A 111 -22.54 -0.37 -6.48
N ALA A 112 -22.44 -0.90 -5.25
CA ALA A 112 -22.08 -0.08 -4.08
C ALA A 112 -20.62 0.37 -4.13
N ALA A 113 -19.70 -0.52 -4.52
CA ALA A 113 -18.28 -0.24 -4.65
C ALA A 113 -17.99 0.81 -5.71
N TYR A 114 -18.71 0.78 -6.83
CA TYR A 114 -18.64 1.83 -7.83
C TYR A 114 -18.97 3.21 -7.25
N ARG A 115 -20.10 3.33 -6.53
CA ARG A 115 -20.51 4.61 -5.91
C ARG A 115 -19.51 5.07 -4.86
N ILE A 116 -19.13 4.19 -3.92
CA ILE A 116 -18.14 4.49 -2.87
C ILE A 116 -16.82 4.94 -3.49
N GLY A 117 -16.35 4.24 -4.51
CA GLY A 117 -15.11 4.55 -5.20
C GLY A 117 -15.15 5.90 -5.93
N CYS A 118 -16.24 6.20 -6.64
CA CYS A 118 -16.42 7.49 -7.31
C CYS A 118 -16.50 8.66 -6.30
N ASP A 119 -17.31 8.52 -5.25
CA ASP A 119 -17.50 9.55 -4.23
C ASP A 119 -16.21 9.81 -3.43
N SER A 120 -15.37 8.77 -3.26
CA SER A 120 -14.04 8.89 -2.65
C SER A 120 -13.04 9.54 -3.60
N LEU A 121 -13.02 9.11 -4.87
CA LEU A 121 -12.14 9.67 -5.89
C LEU A 121 -12.41 11.17 -6.11
N GLU A 122 -13.66 11.63 -6.04
CA GLU A 122 -13.98 13.06 -6.15
C GLU A 122 -13.31 13.90 -5.05
N ILE A 123 -13.21 13.38 -3.83
CA ILE A 123 -12.48 14.05 -2.73
C ILE A 123 -10.99 14.11 -3.06
N LEU A 124 -10.42 12.96 -3.42
CA LEU A 124 -8.99 12.81 -3.67
C LEU A 124 -8.55 13.64 -4.89
N ASP A 125 -9.38 13.72 -5.92
CA ASP A 125 -9.17 14.58 -7.08
C ASP A 125 -9.12 16.06 -6.70
N ARG A 126 -10.02 16.49 -5.81
CA ARG A 126 -10.08 17.89 -5.37
C ARG A 126 -8.87 18.26 -4.50
N GLU A 127 -8.41 17.34 -3.67
CA GLU A 127 -7.48 17.65 -2.57
C GLU A 127 -6.03 17.27 -2.86
N HIS A 128 -5.80 16.26 -3.71
CA HIS A 128 -4.47 15.66 -3.87
C HIS A 128 -4.04 15.46 -5.33
N TYR A 129 -4.89 15.77 -6.31
CA TYR A 129 -4.47 15.73 -7.71
C TYR A 129 -3.70 17.00 -8.09
N ASP A 130 -2.45 16.84 -8.50
CA ASP A 130 -1.64 17.92 -9.02
C ASP A 130 -1.74 17.99 -10.55
N ALA A 131 -2.50 18.98 -11.02
CA ALA A 131 -2.68 19.24 -12.45
C ALA A 131 -1.39 19.64 -13.18
N ALA A 132 -0.35 20.12 -12.48
CA ALA A 132 0.91 20.54 -13.13
C ALA A 132 1.74 19.34 -13.59
N THR A 133 1.75 18.25 -12.82
CA THR A 133 2.46 17.00 -13.16
C THR A 133 1.53 15.93 -13.71
N GLY A 134 0.22 16.04 -13.43
CA GLY A 134 -0.76 15.01 -13.71
C GLY A 134 -0.67 13.81 -12.75
N LEU A 135 0.00 13.97 -11.60
CA LEU A 135 0.18 12.95 -10.57
C LEU A 135 -0.61 13.31 -9.31
N TYR A 136 -0.85 12.33 -8.45
CA TYR A 136 -1.39 12.52 -7.10
C TYR A 136 -0.28 12.72 -6.08
N GLU A 137 -0.50 13.67 -5.18
CA GLU A 137 0.34 13.97 -4.03
C GLU A 137 0.06 13.00 -2.87
N GLY A 138 1.11 12.62 -2.15
CA GLY A 138 1.07 11.75 -1.00
C GLY A 138 2.33 10.88 -0.85
N PRO A 139 2.60 10.43 0.39
CA PRO A 139 3.57 9.38 0.68
C PRO A 139 3.32 8.07 -0.09
N SER A 140 4.25 7.13 0.07
CA SER A 140 4.25 5.83 -0.60
C SER A 140 3.48 4.77 0.18
N LEU A 141 3.00 3.75 -0.54
CA LEU A 141 2.33 2.59 0.00
C LEU A 141 3.20 1.92 1.08
N MET A 142 2.61 1.63 2.25
CA MET A 142 3.31 1.09 3.43
C MET A 142 4.36 2.01 4.07
N GLN A 143 4.49 3.26 3.64
CA GLN A 143 5.51 4.20 4.14
C GLN A 143 4.87 5.26 5.04
N ASP A 144 4.11 4.83 6.05
CA ASP A 144 3.55 5.69 7.10
C ASP A 144 4.62 6.20 8.08
N GLY A 145 5.73 5.47 8.19
CA GLY A 145 6.89 5.85 9.00
C GLY A 145 7.95 6.62 8.22
N ILE A 146 8.45 7.73 8.78
CA ILE A 146 9.51 8.55 8.15
C ILE A 146 10.82 7.79 7.87
N SER A 147 11.03 6.64 8.52
CA SER A 147 12.17 5.76 8.20
C SER A 147 12.18 5.24 6.76
N GLY A 148 11.05 5.36 6.05
CA GLY A 148 10.89 5.04 4.64
C GLY A 148 11.31 6.12 3.66
N PHE A 149 11.81 7.27 4.13
CA PHE A 149 12.14 8.41 3.29
C PHE A 149 13.56 8.96 3.53
N PRO A 150 14.22 9.48 2.47
CA PRO A 150 15.50 10.16 2.59
C PRO A 150 15.34 11.55 3.23
N GLU A 151 16.44 12.27 3.39
CA GLU A 151 16.47 13.68 3.78
C GLU A 151 16.65 14.54 2.52
N PRO A 152 15.67 15.39 2.13
CA PRO A 152 14.27 15.47 2.59
C PRO A 152 13.37 14.34 2.03
N PRO A 153 12.16 14.08 2.60
CA PRO A 153 11.45 14.88 3.60
C PRO A 153 11.88 14.65 5.05
N TYR A 154 12.69 13.63 5.37
CA TYR A 154 13.19 13.47 6.74
C TYR A 154 13.84 14.77 7.20
N GLU A 155 13.47 15.23 8.39
CA GLU A 155 13.95 16.49 8.97
C GLU A 155 14.75 16.14 10.22
N ALA A 156 16.06 16.36 10.18
CA ALA A 156 16.92 16.13 11.33
C ALA A 156 16.45 16.92 12.56
N GLY A 157 16.30 16.23 13.70
CA GLY A 157 15.85 16.82 14.96
C GLY A 157 14.34 16.76 15.20
N ASN A 158 13.53 16.51 14.16
CA ASN A 158 12.13 16.14 14.33
C ASN A 158 12.04 14.70 14.85
N ARG A 159 11.37 14.53 15.99
CA ARG A 159 11.28 13.24 16.71
C ARG A 159 10.02 12.46 16.37
N SER A 160 9.15 12.97 15.50
CA SER A 160 8.02 12.19 15.05
C SER A 160 8.50 10.99 14.23
N SER A 161 7.76 9.90 14.33
CA SER A 161 7.95 8.75 13.45
C SER A 161 6.97 8.78 12.27
N PHE A 162 5.92 9.59 12.35
CA PHE A 162 4.88 9.65 11.32
C PHE A 162 5.31 10.57 10.18
N VAL A 163 5.17 10.08 8.95
CA VAL A 163 5.69 10.74 7.75
C VAL A 163 5.19 12.17 7.55
N LEU A 164 3.90 12.44 7.83
CA LEU A 164 3.33 13.77 7.56
C LEU A 164 3.71 14.84 8.60
N ASP A 165 4.31 14.44 9.72
CA ASP A 165 4.88 15.41 10.67
C ASP A 165 6.20 16.00 10.16
N HIS A 166 6.70 15.51 9.01
CA HIS A 166 7.90 16.02 8.35
C HIS A 166 7.53 16.90 7.14
N PRO A 167 8.00 18.15 7.08
CA PRO A 167 7.66 19.09 6.01
C PRO A 167 7.95 18.55 4.61
N GLY A 168 7.03 18.81 3.67
CA GLY A 168 7.14 18.40 2.27
C GLY A 168 6.77 16.95 1.97
N ALA A 169 6.57 16.10 2.98
CA ALA A 169 6.21 14.70 2.75
C ALA A 169 4.82 14.53 2.11
N ALA A 170 3.87 15.43 2.43
CA ALA A 170 2.53 15.44 1.85
C ALA A 170 2.53 15.74 0.35
N GLU A 171 3.53 16.49 -0.13
CA GLU A 171 3.63 16.99 -1.51
C GLU A 171 4.38 16.02 -2.44
N LEU A 172 4.89 14.90 -1.92
CA LEU A 172 5.60 13.92 -2.73
C LEU A 172 4.65 13.28 -3.74
N ARG A 173 5.12 12.95 -4.94
CA ARG A 173 4.36 12.16 -5.91
C ARG A 173 5.03 10.79 -6.03
N CYS A 174 4.67 9.90 -5.11
CA CYS A 174 5.30 8.58 -4.99
C CYS A 174 4.82 7.61 -6.09
N LEU A 175 5.72 6.73 -6.54
CA LEU A 175 5.45 5.74 -7.58
C LEU A 175 4.30 4.81 -7.21
N SER A 176 4.37 4.15 -6.05
CA SER A 176 3.36 3.18 -5.62
C SER A 176 1.96 3.80 -5.54
N THR A 177 1.87 5.03 -5.04
CA THR A 177 0.61 5.76 -4.86
C THR A 177 -0.02 6.02 -6.21
N ASN A 178 0.75 6.57 -7.14
CA ASN A 178 0.26 6.84 -8.48
C ASN A 178 -0.06 5.55 -9.26
N ALA A 179 0.69 4.47 -9.05
CA ALA A 179 0.36 3.16 -9.63
C ALA A 179 -0.99 2.62 -9.11
N ILE A 180 -1.28 2.78 -7.81
CA ILE A 180 -2.58 2.43 -7.23
C ILE A 180 -3.70 3.26 -7.86
N TYR A 181 -3.52 4.57 -8.06
CA TYR A 181 -4.53 5.39 -8.75
C TYR A 181 -4.79 4.92 -10.18
N VAL A 182 -3.76 4.54 -10.95
CA VAL A 182 -3.96 3.97 -12.29
C VAL A 182 -4.87 2.75 -12.24
N GLN A 183 -4.57 1.80 -11.35
CA GLN A 183 -5.36 0.58 -11.27
C GLN A 183 -6.77 0.84 -10.73
N ALA A 184 -6.92 1.71 -9.73
CA ALA A 184 -8.23 2.06 -9.20
C ALA A 184 -9.12 2.72 -10.26
N LEU A 185 -8.58 3.62 -11.08
CA LEU A 185 -9.30 4.21 -12.21
C LEU A 185 -9.74 3.13 -13.21
N ARG A 186 -8.87 2.17 -13.54
CA ARG A 186 -9.26 1.03 -14.39
C ARG A 186 -10.36 0.18 -13.77
N CYS A 187 -10.28 -0.08 -12.46
CA CYS A 187 -11.34 -0.79 -11.74
C CYS A 187 -12.66 -0.03 -11.76
N LEU A 188 -12.66 1.31 -11.59
CA LEU A 188 -13.87 2.13 -11.71
C LEU A 188 -14.46 2.11 -13.12
N ALA A 189 -13.61 2.11 -14.15
CA ALA A 189 -14.05 1.97 -15.54
C ALA A 189 -14.84 0.66 -15.73
N GLN A 190 -14.33 -0.44 -15.17
CA GLN A 190 -14.98 -1.76 -15.26
C GLN A 190 -16.24 -1.86 -14.39
N LEU A 191 -16.20 -1.34 -13.16
CA LEU A 191 -17.34 -1.37 -12.23
C LEU A 191 -18.53 -0.53 -12.74
N GLY A 192 -18.25 0.59 -13.40
CA GLY A 192 -19.27 1.55 -13.85
C GLY A 192 -19.60 1.52 -15.33
N ASP A 193 -18.85 0.76 -16.14
CA ASP A 193 -18.87 0.83 -17.61
C ASP A 193 -18.70 2.28 -18.12
N GLN A 194 -17.70 2.98 -17.56
CA GLN A 194 -17.42 4.40 -17.83
C GLN A 194 -16.04 4.57 -18.48
N PRO A 195 -15.95 4.77 -19.80
CA PRO A 195 -14.69 4.89 -20.52
C PRO A 195 -13.77 6.02 -20.03
N ILE A 196 -14.35 7.10 -19.48
CA ILE A 196 -13.59 8.25 -18.96
C ILE A 196 -12.55 7.85 -17.92
N PHE A 197 -12.83 6.84 -17.08
CA PHE A 197 -11.85 6.39 -16.10
C PHE A 197 -10.68 5.63 -16.73
N SER A 198 -10.91 4.90 -17.83
CA SER A 198 -9.81 4.29 -18.60
C SER A 198 -8.92 5.36 -19.24
N GLU A 199 -9.50 6.39 -19.85
CA GLU A 199 -8.75 7.51 -20.43
C GLU A 199 -7.90 8.23 -19.37
N ARG A 200 -8.47 8.46 -18.18
CA ARG A 200 -7.75 9.03 -17.03
C ARG A 200 -6.62 8.13 -16.55
N ALA A 201 -6.85 6.82 -16.49
CA ALA A 201 -5.82 5.86 -16.08
C ALA A 201 -4.63 5.86 -17.05
N ASP A 202 -4.90 5.93 -18.35
CA ASP A 202 -3.87 5.98 -19.37
C ASP A 202 -3.08 7.30 -19.31
N ALA A 203 -3.77 8.44 -19.14
CA ALA A 203 -3.11 9.74 -18.95
C ALA A 203 -2.21 9.76 -17.69
N LEU A 204 -2.66 9.14 -16.60
CA LEU A 204 -1.87 9.02 -15.37
C LEU A 204 -0.67 8.08 -15.56
N ALA A 205 -0.86 6.95 -16.24
CA ALA A 205 0.25 6.03 -16.57
C ALA A 205 1.31 6.73 -17.45
N GLU A 206 0.89 7.57 -18.40
CA GLU A 206 1.79 8.42 -19.18
C GLU A 206 2.52 9.46 -18.31
N ALA A 207 1.84 10.07 -17.33
CA ALA A 207 2.47 10.98 -16.38
C ALA A 207 3.53 10.28 -15.52
N ILE A 208 3.24 9.09 -15.00
CA ILE A 208 4.21 8.25 -14.28
C ILE A 208 5.42 7.97 -15.17
N ASN A 209 5.19 7.53 -16.42
CA ASN A 209 6.23 7.25 -17.39
C ASN A 209 7.10 8.47 -17.75
N ARG A 210 6.52 9.67 -17.76
CA ARG A 210 7.22 10.90 -18.08
C ARG A 210 8.05 11.43 -16.90
N HIS A 211 7.51 11.34 -15.69
CA HIS A 211 8.08 12.00 -14.52
C HIS A 211 8.94 11.08 -13.65
N LEU A 212 8.62 9.78 -13.61
CA LEU A 212 9.24 8.85 -12.66
C LEU A 212 10.15 7.83 -13.34
N TRP A 213 10.11 7.65 -14.66
CA TRP A 213 11.01 6.72 -15.35
C TRP A 213 12.42 7.30 -15.47
N ASP A 214 13.43 6.59 -14.98
CA ASP A 214 14.83 6.96 -15.12
C ASP A 214 15.52 6.07 -16.16
N GLU A 215 15.75 6.63 -17.34
CA GLU A 215 16.30 5.91 -18.49
C GLU A 215 17.71 5.35 -18.21
N ALA A 216 18.49 6.00 -17.34
CA ALA A 216 19.86 5.62 -17.03
C ALA A 216 19.92 4.34 -16.17
N SER A 217 19.11 4.27 -15.10
CA SER A 217 19.04 3.08 -14.24
C SER A 217 18.18 1.96 -14.83
N GLY A 218 17.24 2.27 -15.73
CA GLY A 218 16.26 1.31 -16.22
C GLY A 218 15.20 0.95 -15.16
N LEU A 219 15.03 1.82 -14.17
CA LEU A 219 14.04 1.71 -13.11
C LEU A 219 13.17 2.97 -13.07
N TYR A 220 12.01 2.86 -12.41
CA TYR A 220 11.33 4.05 -11.93
C TYR A 220 12.02 4.54 -10.66
N GLY A 221 12.12 5.85 -10.50
CA GLY A 221 12.48 6.46 -9.23
C GLY A 221 11.34 6.35 -8.21
N TYR A 222 11.69 6.54 -6.94
CA TYR A 222 10.80 6.36 -5.81
C TYR A 222 9.67 7.40 -5.79
N PHE A 223 10.02 8.68 -5.91
CA PHE A 223 9.06 9.77 -5.92
C PHE A 223 9.61 11.00 -6.65
N LEU A 224 8.70 11.83 -7.15
CA LEU A 224 9.02 13.20 -7.55
C LEU A 224 8.80 14.13 -6.36
N GLY A 225 9.87 14.77 -5.90
CA GLY A 225 9.84 15.78 -4.83
C GLY A 225 10.29 17.15 -5.31
N PRO A 226 10.39 18.14 -4.41
CA PRO A 226 10.79 19.52 -4.76
C PRO A 226 12.17 19.61 -5.42
N SER A 227 13.08 18.69 -5.07
CA SER A 227 14.44 18.60 -5.63
C SER A 227 14.54 17.78 -6.91
N GLY A 228 13.41 17.31 -7.46
CA GLY A 228 13.35 16.44 -8.62
C GLY A 228 13.12 14.97 -8.27
N LEU A 229 13.47 14.08 -9.20
CA LEU A 229 13.27 12.64 -9.06
C LEU A 229 14.24 12.03 -8.04
N ASP A 230 13.69 11.48 -6.97
CA ASP A 230 14.42 10.59 -6.08
C ASP A 230 14.56 9.21 -6.75
N ARG A 231 15.78 8.67 -6.76
CA ARG A 231 16.14 7.43 -7.48
C ARG A 231 16.33 6.22 -6.59
N HIS A 232 15.92 6.29 -5.32
CA HIS A 232 15.87 5.09 -4.52
C HIS A 232 14.92 4.09 -5.18
N GLN A 233 15.23 2.81 -5.02
CA GLN A 233 14.38 1.73 -5.46
C GLN A 233 13.35 1.48 -4.37
N GLU A 234 12.07 1.68 -4.68
CA GLU A 234 10.97 1.26 -3.82
C GLU A 234 10.24 0.06 -4.46
N THR A 235 10.30 -1.08 -3.78
CA THR A 235 9.95 -2.38 -4.37
C THR A 235 8.45 -2.52 -4.65
N ALA A 236 7.56 -1.98 -3.81
CA ALA A 236 6.13 -2.12 -4.05
C ALA A 236 5.70 -1.30 -5.27
N GLY A 237 6.18 -0.06 -5.43
CA GLY A 237 5.94 0.75 -6.62
C GLY A 237 6.46 0.11 -7.90
N LEU A 238 7.66 -0.50 -7.88
CA LEU A 238 8.14 -1.25 -9.04
C LEU A 238 7.26 -2.48 -9.35
N ALA A 239 6.84 -3.22 -8.33
CA ALA A 239 5.94 -4.35 -8.49
C ALA A 239 4.59 -3.92 -9.09
N LEU A 240 3.98 -2.86 -8.56
CA LEU A 240 2.69 -2.34 -9.03
C LEU A 240 2.80 -1.73 -10.43
N ALA A 241 3.92 -1.10 -10.78
CA ALA A 241 4.14 -0.61 -12.14
C ALA A 241 4.16 -1.74 -13.18
N ILE A 242 4.64 -2.93 -12.79
CA ILE A 242 4.61 -4.14 -13.63
C ILE A 242 3.21 -4.76 -13.62
N GLU A 243 2.66 -5.06 -12.44
CA GLU A 243 1.38 -5.76 -12.27
C GLU A 243 0.22 -5.01 -12.92
N PHE A 244 0.24 -3.67 -12.84
CA PHE A 244 -0.74 -2.81 -13.48
C PHE A 244 -0.34 -2.39 -14.89
N GLY A 245 0.69 -2.98 -15.50
CA GLY A 245 1.05 -2.74 -16.90
C GLY A 245 1.45 -1.30 -17.24
N ILE A 246 1.84 -0.48 -16.25
CA ILE A 246 2.29 0.91 -16.43
C ILE A 246 3.64 0.95 -17.14
N ALA A 247 4.51 0.00 -16.79
CA ALA A 247 5.83 -0.19 -17.39
C ALA A 247 5.76 -0.55 -18.88
N GLY A 248 4.76 -1.35 -19.25
CA GLY A 248 4.75 -2.03 -20.54
C GLY A 248 5.90 -3.04 -20.70
N PRO A 249 5.91 -3.84 -21.78
CA PRO A 249 6.77 -5.01 -21.87
C PRO A 249 8.28 -4.72 -21.79
N GLU A 250 8.75 -3.64 -22.43
CA GLU A 250 10.18 -3.34 -22.50
C GLU A 250 10.75 -2.80 -21.19
N ARG A 251 10.03 -1.90 -20.51
CA ARG A 251 10.46 -1.44 -19.18
C ARG A 251 10.34 -2.55 -18.14
N THR A 252 9.30 -3.39 -18.21
CA THR A 252 9.18 -4.56 -17.32
C THR A 252 10.43 -5.44 -17.38
N LYS A 253 10.92 -5.79 -18.58
CA LYS A 253 12.15 -6.59 -18.73
C LYS A 253 13.35 -5.91 -18.09
N ARG A 254 13.48 -4.59 -18.25
CA ARG A 254 14.58 -3.81 -17.64
C ARG A 254 14.46 -3.80 -16.12
N ILE A 255 13.27 -3.56 -15.59
CA ILE A 255 13.03 -3.54 -14.14
C ILE A 255 13.39 -4.88 -13.51
N LEU A 256 12.91 -5.99 -14.07
CA LEU A 256 13.22 -7.34 -13.59
C LEU A 256 14.73 -7.65 -13.64
N ALA A 257 15.46 -7.10 -14.61
CA ALA A 257 16.90 -7.31 -14.77
C ALA A 257 17.77 -6.36 -13.93
N SER A 258 17.28 -5.18 -13.59
CA SER A 258 18.05 -4.10 -12.95
C SER A 258 17.74 -3.91 -11.47
N VAL A 259 16.66 -4.52 -10.95
CA VAL A 259 16.30 -4.41 -9.54
C VAL A 259 17.42 -4.93 -8.64
N HIS A 260 17.79 -4.15 -7.63
CA HIS A 260 18.75 -4.55 -6.61
C HIS A 260 18.09 -5.49 -5.61
N ARG A 261 18.77 -6.59 -5.28
CA ARG A 261 18.30 -7.61 -4.33
C ARG A 261 19.30 -7.79 -3.21
N GLU A 262 18.81 -7.81 -1.98
CA GLU A 262 19.60 -8.13 -0.79
C GLU A 262 19.63 -9.65 -0.54
N PRO A 263 20.55 -10.17 0.30
CA PRO A 263 20.73 -11.61 0.50
C PRO A 263 19.49 -12.42 0.94
N TYR A 264 18.50 -11.76 1.55
CA TYR A 264 17.22 -12.37 1.99
C TYR A 264 16.02 -11.98 1.11
N GLY A 265 16.27 -11.27 0.01
CA GLY A 265 15.25 -10.86 -0.95
C GLY A 265 15.20 -9.36 -1.17
N LEU A 266 14.10 -8.90 -1.76
CA LEU A 266 13.88 -7.49 -2.00
C LEU A 266 13.46 -6.78 -0.71
N VAL A 267 14.13 -5.67 -0.44
CA VAL A 267 13.83 -4.77 0.68
C VAL A 267 12.78 -3.74 0.27
N ASN A 268 12.14 -3.07 1.24
CA ASN A 268 11.16 -2.03 0.94
C ASN A 268 11.73 -0.90 0.08
N VAL A 269 12.81 -0.28 0.57
CA VAL A 269 13.52 0.81 -0.11
C VAL A 269 15.02 0.54 -0.09
N TRP A 270 15.69 0.77 -1.21
CA TRP A 270 17.13 0.59 -1.39
C TRP A 270 17.76 1.81 -2.09
N PRO A 271 19.02 2.20 -1.80
CA PRO A 271 19.91 1.75 -0.72
C PRO A 271 19.50 2.27 0.67
N HIS A 272 20.34 1.99 1.68
CA HIS A 272 20.28 2.69 2.95
C HIS A 272 20.28 4.21 2.74
N PHE A 273 19.39 4.93 3.42
CA PHE A 273 19.53 6.38 3.55
C PHE A 273 20.73 6.70 4.45
N ASP A 274 21.34 7.87 4.29
CA ASP A 274 22.58 8.29 4.97
C ASP A 274 22.59 8.11 6.50
N ARG A 275 21.42 8.13 7.14
CA ARG A 275 21.26 7.96 8.60
C ARG A 275 21.17 6.49 9.06
N TYR A 276 21.22 5.54 8.14
CA TYR A 276 21.09 4.11 8.39
C TYR A 276 22.28 3.34 7.83
N ASP A 277 22.50 2.16 8.37
CA ASP A 277 23.52 1.21 7.91
C ASP A 277 23.05 -0.23 8.18
N GLU A 278 23.88 -1.23 7.84
CA GLU A 278 23.56 -2.64 8.04
C GLU A 278 23.29 -3.00 9.51
N ALA A 279 23.96 -2.32 10.46
CA ALA A 279 23.77 -2.56 11.88
C ALA A 279 22.52 -1.84 12.44
N HIS A 280 22.10 -0.77 11.79
CA HIS A 280 20.98 0.08 12.18
C HIS A 280 20.08 0.40 10.97
N PRO A 281 19.39 -0.61 10.40
CA PRO A 281 18.48 -0.38 9.28
C PRO A 281 17.25 0.42 9.72
N GLY A 282 16.71 1.24 8.81
CA GLY A 282 15.43 1.89 9.02
C GLY A 282 14.30 0.86 8.95
N ARG A 283 13.25 0.98 9.78
CA ARG A 283 12.13 0.02 9.79
C ARG A 283 11.53 -0.21 8.38
N HIS A 284 11.52 0.83 7.55
CA HIS A 284 11.03 0.77 6.18
C HIS A 284 12.10 1.02 5.10
N ASN A 285 13.40 0.95 5.45
CA ASN A 285 14.51 1.14 4.53
C ASN A 285 15.56 0.03 4.72
N ALA A 286 15.91 -0.65 3.63
CA ALA A 286 16.77 -1.83 3.62
C ALA A 286 16.27 -3.02 4.48
N ILE A 287 14.96 -3.13 4.75
CA ILE A 287 14.34 -4.28 5.42
C ILE A 287 13.41 -5.04 4.47
N CYS A 288 13.50 -6.37 4.51
CA CYS A 288 12.58 -7.27 3.80
C CYS A 288 11.22 -7.30 4.51
N TRP A 289 10.16 -6.90 3.82
CA TRP A 289 8.78 -7.11 4.30
C TRP A 289 8.13 -8.20 3.43
N PRO A 290 7.68 -9.33 4.03
CA PRO A 290 7.12 -10.45 3.27
C PRO A 290 5.95 -10.06 2.35
N MET A 291 5.15 -9.07 2.74
CA MET A 291 4.06 -8.57 1.91
C MET A 291 4.57 -7.88 0.64
N VAL A 292 5.58 -7.01 0.73
CA VAL A 292 6.18 -6.34 -0.43
C VAL A 292 6.89 -7.33 -1.36
N MET A 293 7.55 -8.33 -0.79
CA MET A 293 8.08 -9.46 -1.57
C MET A 293 6.96 -10.24 -2.25
N GLY A 294 5.81 -10.42 -1.57
CA GLY A 294 4.60 -11.01 -2.16
C GLY A 294 4.09 -10.22 -3.36
N LEU A 295 4.02 -8.89 -3.28
CA LEU A 295 3.67 -8.01 -4.40
C LEU A 295 4.64 -8.19 -5.57
N TRP A 296 5.94 -8.22 -5.31
CA TRP A 296 6.93 -8.46 -6.35
C TRP A 296 6.77 -9.84 -7.02
N GLY A 297 6.50 -10.88 -6.23
CA GLY A 297 6.20 -12.21 -6.74
C GLY A 297 4.94 -12.22 -7.62
N ALA A 298 3.87 -11.55 -7.18
CA ALA A 298 2.64 -11.40 -7.96
C ALA A 298 2.90 -10.66 -9.28
N ALA A 299 3.67 -9.59 -9.25
CA ALA A 299 4.08 -8.84 -10.44
C ALA A 299 4.85 -9.72 -11.44
N ALA A 300 5.84 -10.49 -10.97
CA ALA A 300 6.58 -11.43 -11.82
C ALA A 300 5.67 -12.51 -12.43
N ALA A 301 4.77 -13.08 -11.62
CA ALA A 301 3.79 -14.05 -12.08
C ALA A 301 2.83 -13.47 -13.14
N SER A 302 2.41 -12.21 -12.97
CA SER A 302 1.48 -11.53 -13.89
C SER A 302 2.03 -11.39 -15.32
N VAL A 303 3.37 -11.38 -15.47
CA VAL A 303 4.05 -11.31 -16.76
C VAL A 303 4.70 -12.63 -17.19
N GLY A 304 4.44 -13.71 -16.45
CA GLY A 304 4.92 -15.06 -16.77
C GLY A 304 6.42 -15.28 -16.50
N ASP A 305 7.07 -14.43 -15.69
CA ASP A 305 8.47 -14.62 -15.30
C ASP A 305 8.58 -15.63 -14.14
N VAL A 306 8.57 -16.91 -14.52
CA VAL A 306 8.64 -18.04 -13.58
C VAL A 306 9.94 -18.04 -12.77
N ALA A 307 11.05 -17.55 -13.34
CA ALA A 307 12.33 -17.54 -12.66
C ALA A 307 12.34 -16.51 -11.51
N VAL A 308 11.88 -15.28 -11.78
CA VAL A 308 11.79 -14.24 -10.74
C VAL A 308 10.74 -14.59 -9.70
N PHE A 309 9.61 -15.18 -10.10
CA PHE A 309 8.60 -15.69 -9.16
C PHE A 309 9.20 -16.77 -8.24
N GLY A 310 9.87 -17.78 -8.82
CA GLY A 310 10.50 -18.86 -8.06
C GLY A 310 11.54 -18.35 -7.05
N GLN A 311 12.42 -17.44 -7.47
CA GLN A 311 13.40 -16.83 -6.58
C GLN A 311 12.74 -16.07 -5.41
N THR A 312 11.62 -15.41 -5.67
CA THR A 312 10.87 -14.67 -4.63
C THR A 312 10.20 -15.62 -3.65
N LEU A 313 9.67 -16.75 -4.13
CA LEU A 313 9.12 -17.80 -3.27
C LEU A 313 10.21 -18.44 -2.39
N ASP A 314 11.39 -18.71 -2.96
CA ASP A 314 12.53 -19.25 -2.20
C ASP A 314 12.99 -18.31 -1.08
N ASP A 315 12.99 -17.00 -1.33
CA ASP A 315 13.33 -16.00 -0.32
C ASP A 315 12.28 -15.94 0.80
N LEU A 316 10.99 -16.01 0.46
CA LEU A 316 9.91 -16.08 1.45
C LEU A 316 10.00 -17.36 2.30
N ILE A 317 10.33 -18.51 1.69
CA ILE A 317 10.61 -19.76 2.41
C ILE A 317 11.79 -19.57 3.37
N ARG A 318 12.87 -18.92 2.93
CA ARG A 318 14.06 -18.66 3.76
C ARG A 318 13.72 -17.79 4.97
N LEU A 319 12.96 -16.72 4.77
CA LEU A 319 12.48 -15.85 5.86
C LEU A 319 11.61 -16.63 6.86
N PHE A 320 10.69 -17.46 6.37
CA PHE A 320 9.85 -18.30 7.21
C PHE A 320 10.70 -19.26 8.08
N HIS A 321 11.68 -19.92 7.49
CA HIS A 321 12.59 -20.79 8.24
C HIS A 321 13.37 -20.04 9.31
N ALA A 322 13.99 -18.91 8.95
CA ALA A 322 14.74 -18.09 9.91
C ALA A 322 13.88 -17.74 11.13
N ALA A 323 12.64 -17.30 10.93
CA ALA A 323 11.73 -16.95 12.02
C ALA A 323 11.38 -18.15 12.93
N THR A 324 11.15 -19.33 12.35
CA THR A 324 10.81 -20.54 13.12
C THR A 324 11.99 -21.10 13.92
N THR A 325 13.22 -21.00 13.40
CA THR A 325 14.43 -21.42 14.12
C THR A 325 14.74 -20.49 15.29
N THR A 326 14.59 -19.17 15.12
CA THR A 326 14.80 -18.22 16.21
C THR A 326 13.80 -18.47 17.35
N CYS A 327 12.51 -18.69 17.03
CA CYS A 327 11.47 -18.91 18.03
C CYS A 327 11.62 -20.24 18.79
N SER A 328 12.25 -21.26 18.20
CA SER A 328 12.52 -22.55 18.86
C SER A 328 13.80 -22.54 19.71
N SER A 329 14.71 -21.59 19.46
CA SER A 329 15.92 -21.38 20.27
C SER A 329 15.72 -20.43 21.47
N SER A 330 14.62 -19.67 21.51
CA SER A 330 14.29 -18.75 22.61
C SER A 330 13.20 -19.33 23.54
N THR A 331 13.59 -20.02 24.61
CA THR A 331 12.69 -20.33 25.75
C THR A 331 12.46 -19.12 26.67
N THR A 332 13.07 -17.98 26.37
CA THR A 332 12.78 -16.70 26.99
C THR A 332 11.78 -15.93 26.13
N ARG A 333 10.63 -15.62 26.73
CA ARG A 333 9.62 -14.70 26.20
C ARG A 333 10.35 -13.44 25.69
N PRO A 334 10.24 -13.07 24.40
CA PRO A 334 10.86 -11.84 23.92
C PRO A 334 10.36 -10.67 24.79
N PRO A 335 11.22 -9.70 25.15
CA PRO A 335 10.76 -8.51 25.85
C PRO A 335 9.63 -7.92 25.01
N ALA A 336 8.53 -7.55 25.68
CA ALA A 336 7.40 -6.93 25.02
C ALA A 336 7.93 -5.81 24.12
N LEU A 337 7.71 -5.94 22.81
CA LEU A 337 7.79 -4.81 21.90
C LEU A 337 6.96 -3.71 22.54
N SER A 338 7.65 -2.67 23.01
CA SER A 338 7.03 -1.53 23.67
C SER A 338 5.96 -0.99 22.72
N THR A 339 4.71 -1.13 23.15
CA THR A 339 3.54 -0.53 22.52
C THR A 339 3.59 0.98 22.75
N ALA A 340 4.51 1.67 22.10
CA ALA A 340 4.57 3.13 22.06
C ALA A 340 3.64 3.74 20.99
N ALA A 341 2.76 2.93 20.37
CA ALA A 341 1.73 3.39 19.42
C ALA A 341 0.29 3.15 19.92
N GLY A 342 0.12 3.05 21.24
CA GLY A 342 -1.18 2.82 21.89
C GLY A 342 -1.79 4.03 22.59
N ARG A 343 -1.38 5.26 22.28
CA ARG A 343 -2.14 6.44 22.72
C ARG A 343 -3.18 6.79 21.67
N SER A 344 -4.38 6.26 21.90
CA SER A 344 -5.65 6.74 21.39
C SER A 344 -5.65 8.27 21.27
N ILE A 345 -5.69 8.77 20.03
CA ILE A 345 -6.20 10.10 19.75
C ILE A 345 -7.69 9.91 19.51
N ALA A 346 -8.48 10.10 20.56
CA ALA A 346 -9.91 10.33 20.42
C ALA A 346 -10.13 11.57 19.53
N PRO A 347 -11.18 11.62 18.69
CA PRO A 347 -11.48 12.80 17.89
C PRO A 347 -11.83 13.96 18.81
N GLY A 348 -10.92 14.92 18.92
CA GLY A 348 -11.17 16.21 19.56
C GLY A 348 -12.11 17.03 18.69
N ASN A 349 -13.32 17.26 19.19
CA ASN A 349 -14.33 18.16 18.63
C ASN A 349 -13.75 19.57 18.36
N PRO A 350 -13.71 20.08 17.11
CA PRO A 350 -13.23 21.43 16.84
C PRO A 350 -14.38 22.42 17.00
N SER A 351 -14.75 22.74 18.24
CA SER A 351 -15.43 24.00 18.53
C SER A 351 -14.38 25.07 18.83
N ARG A 352 -14.01 25.89 17.83
CA ARG A 352 -13.46 27.25 18.05
C ARG A 352 -13.47 28.09 16.77
N THR A 353 -14.50 28.94 16.70
CA THR A 353 -14.46 30.38 16.36
C THR A 353 -13.53 30.83 15.21
N ARG A 354 -14.17 31.22 14.10
CA ARG A 354 -13.61 32.06 13.02
C ARG A 354 -13.00 33.37 13.59
N PRO A 355 -11.83 33.82 13.13
CA PRO A 355 -11.39 35.19 13.35
C PRO A 355 -12.18 36.14 12.42
N GLY A 356 -12.77 37.18 13.02
CA GLY A 356 -13.55 38.20 12.32
C GLY A 356 -12.69 39.11 11.44
N ARG A 357 -13.28 39.54 10.31
CA ARG A 357 -12.75 40.59 9.44
C ARG A 357 -12.65 41.93 10.19
N PRO A 358 -11.60 42.73 9.99
CA PRO A 358 -11.59 44.11 10.47
C PRO A 358 -12.47 44.99 9.57
N ARG A 359 -13.31 45.83 10.19
CA ARG A 359 -13.94 46.99 9.54
C ARG A 359 -13.08 48.24 9.79
N PRO A 360 -13.14 49.26 8.90
CA PRO A 360 -12.18 50.35 8.88
C PRO A 360 -12.53 51.43 9.92
N SER A 361 -11.52 52.05 10.51
CA SER A 361 -11.68 53.24 11.34
C SER A 361 -11.66 54.50 10.48
N SER A 362 -12.73 55.30 10.58
CA SER A 362 -12.78 56.69 10.16
C SER A 362 -12.85 57.57 11.40
N ALA A 363 -11.78 58.32 11.67
CA ALA A 363 -11.72 59.65 12.26
C ALA A 363 -10.23 60.02 12.43
#